data_AF-A0A1G8MZU7-F1
#
_entry.id   AF-A0A1G8MZU7-F1
#
_cell.length_a   1.000
_cell.length_b   1.000
_cell.length_c   1.000
_cell.angle_alpha   90.00
_cell.angle_beta   90.00
_cell.angle_gamma   90.00
#
_symmetry.space_group_name_H-M   'P 1'
#
loop_
_entity.id
_entity.type
_entity.pdbx_description
1 polymer ?
#
loop_
_entity_poly.entity_id
_entity_poly.type
_entity_poly.pdbx_seq_one_letter_code
_entity_poly.pdbx_strand_id
1 'polypeptide(L)'
;MDTEPTLPPSITRLEKLLGGAHDGALLRYALGNEWLKAGHPSQAAEYLRQSLALDPSASAAWKLLGKALSANGEIPAAIEAFTQGITAATSHGDIQAVKEMTVFLRRLHRGSPSA
;
A
#
# COMPACT_ATOMS: atom_id res chain seq x y z
N MET A 1 -21.77 19.74 17.85
CA MET A 1 -21.43 19.92 16.42
C MET A 1 -20.09 20.65 16.45
N ASP A 2 -18.96 20.07 16.08
CA ASP A 2 -18.68 19.15 14.97
C ASP A 2 -17.59 18.16 15.40
N THR A 3 -17.90 16.86 15.41
CA THR A 3 -16.86 15.84 15.48
C THR A 3 -16.36 15.66 14.05
N GLU A 4 -15.58 16.62 13.55
CA GLU A 4 -14.82 16.42 12.32
C GLU A 4 -13.97 15.17 12.53
N PRO A 5 -14.06 14.15 11.65
CA PRO A 5 -13.12 13.05 11.71
C PRO A 5 -11.75 13.67 11.51
N THR A 6 -10.94 13.78 12.59
CA THR A 6 -9.63 14.41 12.54
C THR A 6 -8.72 13.57 11.67
N LEU A 7 -8.78 13.82 10.36
CA LEU A 7 -7.82 13.29 9.42
C LEU A 7 -6.45 13.76 9.90
N PRO A 8 -5.46 12.85 10.00
CA PRO A 8 -4.15 13.24 10.45
C PRO A 8 -3.63 14.37 9.55
N PRO A 9 -2.98 15.39 10.13
CA PRO A 9 -2.56 16.58 9.39
C PRO A 9 -1.65 16.24 8.20
N SER A 10 -0.97 15.09 8.24
CA SER A 10 -0.22 14.52 7.12
C SER A 10 -1.08 14.31 5.88
N ILE A 11 -2.25 13.68 6.01
CA ILE A 11 -3.14 13.35 4.89
C ILE A 11 -3.68 14.63 4.29
N THR A 12 -4.21 15.54 5.10
CA THR A 12 -4.71 16.84 4.65
C THR A 12 -3.65 17.64 3.89
N ARG A 13 -2.39 17.59 4.33
CA ARG A 13 -1.29 18.30 3.66
C ARG A 13 -0.94 17.65 2.32
N LEU A 14 -0.96 16.33 2.23
CA LEU A 14 -0.69 15.59 1.00
C LEU A 14 -1.83 15.74 -0.01
N GLU A 15 -3.09 15.76 0.43
CA GLU A 15 -4.25 15.98 -0.45
C GLU A 15 -4.22 17.37 -1.08
N LYS A 16 -3.78 18.41 -0.35
CA LYS A 16 -3.59 19.76 -0.90
C LYS A 16 -2.53 19.82 -2.00
N LEU A 17 -1.64 18.83 -2.08
CA LEU A 17 -0.62 18.72 -3.12
C LEU A 17 -1.12 17.95 -4.36
N LEU A 18 -2.26 17.25 -4.26
CA LEU A 18 -2.86 16.58 -5.41
C LEU A 18 -3.27 17.60 -6.47
N GLY A 19 -2.91 17.32 -7.72
CA GLY A 19 -3.12 18.24 -8.84
C GLY A 19 -2.14 19.42 -8.92
N GLY A 20 -1.13 19.47 -8.05
CA GLY A 20 -0.01 20.43 -8.12
C GLY A 20 1.23 19.88 -8.83
N ALA A 21 2.32 20.64 -8.80
CA ALA A 21 3.60 20.27 -9.44
C ALA A 21 4.27 19.00 -8.86
N HIS A 22 3.86 18.56 -7.67
CA HIS A 22 4.35 17.34 -7.01
C HIS A 22 3.32 16.20 -7.05
N ASP A 23 2.25 16.32 -7.86
CA ASP A 23 1.35 15.20 -8.11
C ASP A 23 2.08 14.10 -8.87
N GLY A 24 1.95 12.87 -8.39
CA GLY A 24 2.57 11.71 -9.02
C GLY A 24 2.37 10.43 -8.22
N ALA A 25 3.06 9.37 -8.62
CA ALA A 25 3.02 8.08 -7.93
C ALA A 25 3.46 8.23 -6.45
N LEU A 26 4.57 8.94 -6.20
CA LEU A 26 5.12 9.14 -4.86
C LEU A 26 4.15 9.84 -3.88
N LEU A 27 3.39 10.82 -4.35
CA LEU A 27 2.41 11.52 -3.51
C LEU A 27 1.27 10.57 -3.09
N ARG A 28 0.75 9.80 -4.05
CA ARG A 28 -0.31 8.80 -3.80
C ARG A 28 0.18 7.67 -2.91
N TYR A 29 1.43 7.25 -3.08
CA TYR A 29 2.10 6.32 -2.17
C TYR A 29 2.15 6.85 -0.73
N ALA A 30 2.56 8.11 -0.55
CA ALA A 30 2.62 8.74 0.77
C ALA A 30 1.23 8.84 1.41
N LEU A 31 0.20 9.24 0.64
CA LEU A 31 -1.19 9.24 1.08
C LEU A 31 -1.61 7.85 1.56
N GLY A 32 -1.39 6.84 0.72
CA GLY A 32 -1.73 5.46 1.06
C GLY A 32 -1.07 4.99 2.35
N ASN A 33 0.20 5.31 2.57
CA ASN A 33 0.91 4.98 3.80
C ASN A 33 0.33 5.69 5.03
N GLU A 34 -0.03 6.97 4.92
CA GLU A 34 -0.63 7.71 6.03
C GLU A 34 -2.06 7.22 6.35
N TRP A 35 -2.87 6.89 5.33
CA TRP A 35 -4.19 6.24 5.53
C TRP A 35 -4.07 4.89 6.25
N LEU A 36 -3.05 4.11 5.91
CA LEU A 36 -2.77 2.84 6.57
C LEU A 36 -2.44 3.03 8.05
N LYS A 37 -1.61 4.03 8.38
CA LYS A 37 -1.30 4.40 9.76
C LYS A 37 -2.51 4.96 10.52
N ALA A 38 -3.40 5.65 9.81
CA ALA A 38 -4.65 6.17 10.35
C ALA A 38 -5.69 5.07 10.61
N GLY A 39 -5.38 3.79 10.35
CA GLY A 39 -6.30 2.68 10.56
C GLY A 39 -7.35 2.54 9.46
N HIS A 40 -7.14 3.15 8.29
CA HIS A 40 -8.05 3.10 7.15
C HIS A 40 -7.42 2.32 5.98
N PRO A 41 -7.28 0.99 6.11
CA PRO A 41 -6.59 0.18 5.11
C PRO A 41 -7.30 0.15 3.75
N SER A 42 -8.63 0.28 3.70
CA SER A 42 -9.38 0.36 2.42
C SER A 42 -8.97 1.57 1.58
N GLN A 43 -8.95 2.77 2.18
CA GLN A 43 -8.53 3.99 1.49
C GLN A 43 -7.05 3.93 1.13
N ALA A 44 -6.23 3.37 2.02
CA ALA A 44 -4.82 3.17 1.73
C ALA A 44 -4.62 2.35 0.44
N ALA A 45 -5.34 1.23 0.31
CA ALA A 45 -5.26 0.36 -0.86
C ALA A 45 -5.67 1.08 -2.16
N GLU A 46 -6.71 1.92 -2.12
CA GLU A 46 -7.13 2.74 -3.27
C GLU A 46 -6.02 3.69 -3.74
N TYR A 47 -5.46 4.48 -2.83
CA TYR A 47 -4.38 5.42 -3.16
C TYR A 47 -3.11 4.70 -3.66
N LEU A 48 -2.78 3.55 -3.08
CA LEU A 48 -1.64 2.73 -3.50
C LEU A 48 -1.86 2.12 -4.89
N ARG A 49 -3.08 1.68 -5.22
CA ARG A 49 -3.43 1.22 -6.57
C ARG A 49 -3.28 2.34 -7.59
N GLN A 50 -3.72 3.55 -7.27
CA GLN A 50 -3.51 4.71 -8.16
C GLN A 50 -2.03 5.06 -8.31
N SER A 51 -1.23 4.94 -7.23
CA SER A 51 0.22 5.07 -7.32
C SER A 51 0.83 4.05 -8.29
N LEU A 52 0.39 2.80 -8.21
CA LEU A 52 0.87 1.70 -9.06
C LEU A 52 0.36 1.81 -10.50
N ALA A 53 -0.78 2.46 -10.74
CA ALA A 53 -1.24 2.77 -12.08
C ALA A 53 -0.31 3.78 -12.79
N LEU A 54 0.38 4.63 -12.02
CA LEU A 54 1.38 5.57 -12.54
C LEU A 54 2.78 4.96 -12.60
N ASP A 55 3.18 4.24 -11.56
CA ASP A 55 4.47 3.54 -11.51
C ASP A 55 4.28 2.08 -11.05
N PRO A 56 4.02 1.15 -11.98
CA PRO A 56 3.80 -0.26 -11.66
C PRO A 56 5.07 -0.96 -11.18
N SER A 57 6.23 -0.34 -11.41
CA SER A 57 7.55 -0.78 -10.98
C SER A 57 7.86 -0.47 -9.51
N ALA A 58 7.00 0.29 -8.81
CA ALA A 58 7.22 0.66 -7.42
C ALA A 58 7.03 -0.52 -6.46
N SER A 59 8.10 -1.29 -6.20
CA SER A 59 8.16 -2.37 -5.21
C SER A 59 7.63 -1.96 -3.83
N ALA A 60 7.96 -0.74 -3.40
CA ALA A 60 7.51 -0.20 -2.12
C ALA A 60 5.98 -0.01 -2.07
N ALA A 61 5.37 0.45 -3.18
CA ALA A 61 3.93 0.66 -3.26
C ALA A 61 3.18 -0.68 -3.24
N TRP A 62 3.68 -1.69 -3.96
CA TRP A 62 3.14 -3.05 -3.88
C TRP A 62 3.23 -3.63 -2.47
N LYS A 63 4.35 -3.42 -1.77
CA LYS A 63 4.52 -3.87 -0.37
C LYS A 63 3.47 -3.25 0.54
N LEU A 64 3.25 -1.95 0.41
CA LEU A 64 2.23 -1.24 1.20
C LEU A 64 0.82 -1.67 0.83
N LEU A 65 0.55 -1.93 -0.45
CA LEU A 65 -0.76 -2.40 -0.91
C LEU A 65 -1.09 -3.76 -0.29
N GLY A 66 -0.14 -4.70 -0.31
CA GLY A 66 -0.33 -6.00 0.33
C GLY A 66 -0.58 -5.88 1.84
N LYS A 67 0.14 -4.98 2.52
CA LYS A 67 -0.10 -4.70 3.95
C LYS A 67 -1.48 -4.09 4.21
N ALA A 68 -1.92 -3.15 3.37
CA ALA A 68 -3.24 -2.54 3.45
C ALA A 68 -4.33 -3.59 3.29
N LEU A 69 -4.27 -4.39 2.23
CA LEU A 69 -5.25 -5.45 1.97
C LEU A 69 -5.28 -6.48 3.09
N SER A 70 -4.12 -6.88 3.60
CA SER A 70 -4.04 -7.79 4.75
C SER A 70 -4.68 -7.20 6.01
N ALA A 71 -4.44 -5.92 6.29
CA ALA A 71 -5.04 -5.23 7.43
C ALA A 71 -6.56 -5.04 7.25
N ASN A 72 -7.03 -4.98 6.00
CA ASN A 72 -8.45 -4.94 5.66
C ASN A 72 -9.14 -6.31 5.73
N GLY A 73 -8.41 -7.40 6.00
CA GLY A 73 -8.94 -8.76 5.97
C GLY A 73 -9.04 -9.38 4.57
N GLU A 74 -8.65 -8.63 3.53
CA GLU A 74 -8.64 -9.07 2.13
C GLU A 74 -7.38 -9.89 1.84
N ILE A 75 -7.24 -11.02 2.54
CA ILE A 75 -6.10 -11.94 2.43
C ILE A 75 -5.81 -12.39 0.98
N PRO A 76 -6.79 -12.81 0.16
CA PRO A 76 -6.50 -13.23 -1.22
C PRO A 76 -5.90 -12.09 -2.05
N ALA A 77 -6.49 -10.89 -1.97
CA ALA A 77 -5.98 -9.72 -2.70
C ALA A 77 -4.60 -9.29 -2.18
N ALA A 78 -4.34 -9.44 -0.88
CA ALA A 78 -3.03 -9.15 -0.28
C ALA A 78 -1.94 -10.09 -0.84
N ILE A 79 -2.24 -11.38 -0.97
CA ILE A 79 -1.33 -12.37 -1.56
C ILE A 79 -0.99 -11.97 -2.99
N GLU A 80 -1.98 -11.67 -3.83
CA GLU A 80 -1.75 -11.25 -5.21
C GLU A 80 -0.88 -9.99 -5.28
N ALA A 81 -1.18 -8.98 -4.46
CA ALA A 81 -0.37 -7.76 -4.41
C ALA A 81 1.09 -8.02 -4.00
N PHE A 82 1.33 -8.91 -3.04
CA PHE A 82 2.69 -9.31 -2.67
C PHE A 82 3.39 -10.08 -3.80
N THR A 83 2.68 -10.97 -4.52
CA THR A 83 3.24 -11.72 -5.64
C THR A 83 3.64 -10.80 -6.81
N GLN A 84 2.76 -9.87 -7.18
CA GLN A 84 3.04 -8.89 -8.24
C GLN A 84 4.23 -8.01 -7.85
N GLY A 85 4.26 -7.51 -6.62
CA GLY A 85 5.37 -6.69 -6.16
C GLY A 85 6.70 -7.43 -6.03
N ILE A 86 6.70 -8.71 -5.66
CA ILE A 86 7.91 -9.54 -5.69
C ILE A 86 8.45 -9.65 -7.12
N THR A 87 7.56 -9.82 -8.10
CA THR A 87 7.94 -9.92 -9.52
C THR A 87 8.54 -8.61 -10.00
N ALA A 88 7.89 -7.48 -9.73
CA ALA A 88 8.39 -6.14 -10.05
C ALA A 88 9.74 -5.85 -9.37
N ALA A 89 9.84 -6.12 -8.07
CA ALA A 89 11.06 -5.94 -7.29
C ALA A 89 12.22 -6.80 -7.78
N THR A 90 11.95 -8.06 -8.13
CA THR A 90 12.96 -8.96 -8.70
C THR A 90 13.45 -8.41 -10.04
N SER A 91 12.55 -7.94 -10.89
CA SER A 91 12.90 -7.35 -12.19
C SER A 91 13.75 -6.08 -12.04
N HIS A 92 13.56 -5.30 -10.97
CA HIS A 92 14.31 -4.09 -10.67
C HIS A 92 15.58 -4.35 -9.83
N GLY A 93 15.85 -5.59 -9.41
CA GLY A 93 16.98 -5.93 -8.55
C GLY A 93 16.82 -5.49 -7.08
N ASP A 94 15.60 -5.17 -6.63
CA ASP A 94 15.29 -4.78 -5.26
C ASP A 94 15.11 -6.02 -4.37
N ILE A 95 16.24 -6.66 -4.05
CA ILE A 95 16.28 -7.90 -3.28
C ILE A 95 15.70 -7.71 -1.86
N GLN A 96 15.79 -6.51 -1.29
CA GLN A 96 15.25 -6.23 0.05
C GLN A 96 13.72 -6.26 0.03
N ALA A 97 13.10 -5.59 -0.94
CA ALA A 97 11.64 -5.63 -1.11
C ALA A 97 11.14 -7.06 -1.36
N VAL A 98 11.83 -7.83 -2.22
CA VAL A 98 11.51 -9.23 -2.48
C VAL A 98 11.50 -10.05 -1.18
N LYS A 99 12.55 -9.92 -0.35
CA LYS A 99 12.66 -10.65 0.92
C LYS A 99 11.55 -10.27 1.90
N GLU A 100 11.31 -8.97 2.10
CA GLU A 100 10.24 -8.49 2.98
C GLU A 100 8.87 -9.03 2.54
N MET A 101 8.53 -8.86 1.27
CA MET A 101 7.23 -9.26 0.72
C MET A 101 7.03 -10.77 0.75
N THR A 102 8.10 -11.55 0.52
CA THR A 102 8.06 -13.01 0.64
C THR A 102 7.75 -13.45 2.07
N VAL A 103 8.31 -12.75 3.08
CA VAL A 103 8.01 -13.02 4.50
C VAL A 103 6.54 -12.71 4.80
N PHE A 104 6.01 -11.59 4.32
CA PHE A 104 4.59 -11.27 4.48
C PHE A 104 3.69 -12.31 3.83
N LEU A 105 3.95 -12.68 2.58
CA LEU A 105 3.19 -13.68 1.85
C LEU A 105 3.18 -15.04 2.57
N ARG A 106 4.34 -15.49 3.07
CA ARG A 106 4.41 -16.71 3.89
C ARG A 106 3.60 -16.61 5.19
N ARG A 107 3.58 -15.45 5.84
CA ARG A 107 2.77 -15.22 7.05
C ARG A 107 1.28 -15.29 6.75
N LEU A 108 0.84 -14.74 5.63
CA LEU A 108 -0.57 -14.81 5.20
C LEU A 108 -1.01 -16.23 4.90
N HIS A 109 -0.18 -17.02 4.20
CA HIS A 109 -0.45 -18.43 3.94
C HIS A 109 -0.49 -19.27 5.22
N ARG A 110 0.39 -18.98 6.19
CA ARG A 110 0.42 -19.71 7.47
C ARG A 110 -0.68 -19.29 8.44
N GLY A 111 -1.07 -18.02 8.39
CA GLY A 111 -2.13 -17.43 9.22
C GLY A 111 -3.54 -17.69 8.70
N SER A 112 -3.67 -18.27 7.50
CA SER A 112 -4.91 -18.86 7.04
C SER A 112 -5.00 -20.25 7.67
N PRO A 113 -5.82 -20.49 8.72
CA PRO A 113 -6.10 -21.85 9.13
C PRO A 113 -6.74 -22.53 7.92
N SER A 114 -6.02 -23.48 7.32
CA SER A 114 -6.67 -24.46 6.47
C SER A 114 -7.82 -25.05 7.29
N ALA A 115 -9.03 -24.94 6.75
CA ALA A 115 -10.15 -25.77 7.17
C ALA A 115 -9.77 -27.27 7.06
#